data_AF-A0A7S0IUJ3-F1
#
_entry.id   AF-A0A7S0IUJ3-F1
#
_cell.length_a   1.000
_cell.length_b   1.000
_cell.length_c   1.000
_cell.angle_alpha   90.00
_cell.angle_beta   90.00
_cell.angle_gamma   90.00
#
_symmetry.space_group_name_H-M   'P 1'
#
loop_
_entity.id
_entity.type
_entity.pdbx_description
1 polymer ?
#
loop_
_entity_poly.entity_id
_entity_poly.type
_entity_poly.pdbx_seq_one_letter_code
_entity_poly.pdbx_strand_id
1 'polypeptide(L)'
;DAAVSKTAALFRRLQTLEGYGVMRLQHAHIASASLRFVNLSGCRALASLRLECPSLSELTLQNCREISSDAISDIGRTCQALRCLDLCGCSRLAALELSSRSLTTLRLSGCTKLQHLVLECAALEELFLRGCEGCTQEDLAAALAASPLLRRLDLTSCSKLTDLTLQHAKVSDLRLFWCGSLQRTSLTCPALRRLTLQIPAGTGDEEGASVGVARLGDVPRLAELHLADIEAMDAEDFA
;
A
#
# COMPACT_ATOMS: atom_id res chain seq x y z
N ASP A 1 -3.81 -0.44 -27.24
CA ASP A 1 -2.95 0.75 -27.03
C ASP A 1 -3.59 2.07 -27.50
N ALA A 2 -3.90 2.25 -28.79
CA ALA A 2 -4.35 3.57 -29.27
C ALA A 2 -5.72 4.07 -28.75
N ALA A 3 -6.64 3.19 -28.34
CA ALA A 3 -8.00 3.58 -27.96
C ALA A 3 -8.06 4.35 -26.63
N VAL A 4 -7.41 3.85 -25.57
CA VAL A 4 -7.44 4.49 -24.24
C VAL A 4 -6.74 5.86 -24.27
N SER A 5 -5.57 5.92 -24.91
CA SER A 5 -4.77 7.16 -25.05
C SER A 5 -5.47 8.22 -25.89
N LYS A 6 -6.14 7.84 -27.00
CA LYS A 6 -6.87 8.79 -27.86
C LYS A 6 -8.17 9.27 -27.23
N THR A 7 -8.84 8.43 -26.44
CA THR A 7 -10.13 8.77 -25.82
C THR A 7 -10.00 9.94 -24.86
N ALA A 8 -9.02 9.93 -23.95
CA ALA A 8 -8.83 11.01 -22.98
C ALA A 8 -8.53 12.38 -23.65
N ALA A 9 -7.76 12.38 -24.74
CA ALA A 9 -7.41 13.59 -25.47
C ALA A 9 -8.60 14.20 -26.24
N LEU A 10 -9.57 13.38 -26.67
CA LEU A 10 -10.73 13.83 -27.44
C LEU A 10 -11.79 14.52 -26.57
N PHE A 11 -11.92 14.11 -25.31
CA PHE A 11 -12.98 14.59 -24.41
C PHE A 11 -12.45 15.56 -23.36
N ARG A 12 -12.36 16.85 -23.72
CA ARG A 12 -11.83 17.93 -22.85
C ARG A 12 -12.52 18.10 -21.49
N ARG A 13 -13.74 17.57 -21.32
CA ARG A 13 -14.51 17.63 -20.07
C ARG A 13 -14.61 16.28 -19.35
N LEU A 14 -13.97 15.24 -19.86
CA LEU A 14 -14.03 13.92 -19.26
C LEU A 14 -13.31 13.93 -17.91
N GLN A 15 -14.03 13.56 -16.85
CA GLN A 15 -13.49 13.49 -15.50
C GLN A 15 -13.11 12.07 -15.08
N THR A 16 -13.70 11.07 -15.72
CA THR A 16 -13.55 9.67 -15.36
C THR A 16 -13.17 8.86 -16.59
N LEU A 17 -12.13 8.02 -16.46
CA LEU A 17 -11.75 7.05 -17.48
C LEU A 17 -11.74 5.65 -16.86
N GLU A 18 -12.63 4.79 -17.35
CA GLU A 18 -12.70 3.40 -16.94
C GLU A 18 -12.23 2.49 -18.08
N GLY A 19 -11.20 1.72 -17.80
CA GLY A 19 -10.60 0.72 -18.68
C GLY A 19 -10.37 -0.57 -17.93
N TYR A 20 -11.39 -1.07 -17.22
CA TYR A 20 -11.31 -2.31 -16.46
C TYR A 20 -11.10 -3.52 -17.39
N GLY A 21 -10.17 -4.40 -17.03
CA GLY A 21 -10.00 -5.70 -17.66
C GLY A 21 -9.59 -5.67 -19.13
N VAL A 22 -8.97 -4.58 -19.61
CA VAL A 22 -8.52 -4.50 -21.01
C VAL A 22 -7.28 -5.36 -21.22
N MET A 23 -7.49 -6.67 -21.41
CA MET A 23 -6.45 -7.71 -21.39
C MET A 23 -5.31 -7.53 -22.41
N ARG A 24 -5.53 -6.72 -23.46
CA ARG A 24 -4.55 -6.44 -24.52
C ARG A 24 -3.88 -5.06 -24.39
N LEU A 25 -4.20 -4.29 -23.35
CA LEU A 25 -3.58 -2.98 -23.14
C LEU A 25 -2.17 -3.20 -22.58
N GLN A 26 -1.16 -2.90 -23.40
CA GLN A 26 0.25 -3.01 -23.00
C GLN A 26 0.85 -1.66 -22.65
N HIS A 27 0.43 -0.64 -23.41
CA HIS A 27 0.92 0.73 -23.28
C HIS A 27 -0.27 1.69 -23.17
N ALA A 28 -0.26 2.50 -22.13
CA ALA A 28 -1.23 3.57 -21.93
C ALA A 28 -0.52 4.91 -21.78
N HIS A 29 -0.91 5.88 -22.60
CA HIS A 29 -0.48 7.26 -22.46
C HIS A 29 -1.72 8.15 -22.34
N ILE A 30 -2.01 8.64 -21.14
CA ILE A 30 -3.21 9.41 -20.85
C ILE A 30 -2.79 10.84 -20.49
N ALA A 31 -3.14 11.77 -21.36
CA ALA A 31 -2.95 13.20 -21.14
C ALA A 31 -4.32 13.89 -21.08
N SER A 32 -4.65 14.50 -19.94
CA SER A 32 -5.89 15.24 -19.77
C SER A 32 -5.81 16.22 -18.60
N ALA A 33 -6.21 17.47 -18.85
CA ALA A 33 -6.27 18.50 -17.82
C ALA A 33 -7.47 18.35 -16.87
N SER A 34 -8.50 17.56 -17.23
CA SER A 34 -9.77 17.47 -16.51
C SER A 34 -10.06 16.12 -15.88
N LEU A 35 -9.29 15.08 -16.20
CA LEU A 35 -9.42 13.78 -15.56
C LEU A 35 -9.12 13.88 -14.07
N ARG A 36 -10.02 13.31 -13.27
CA ARG A 36 -9.95 13.20 -11.81
C ARG A 36 -9.84 11.75 -11.37
N PHE A 37 -10.46 10.82 -12.09
CA PHE A 37 -10.46 9.41 -11.77
C PHE A 37 -10.05 8.57 -12.99
N VAL A 38 -9.08 7.68 -12.81
CA VAL A 38 -8.65 6.71 -13.81
C VAL A 38 -8.62 5.32 -13.18
N ASN A 39 -9.34 4.38 -13.77
CA ASN A 39 -9.33 2.99 -13.34
C ASN A 39 -8.93 2.09 -14.52
N LEU A 40 -7.77 1.46 -14.42
CA LEU A 40 -7.26 0.47 -15.39
C LEU A 40 -7.10 -0.91 -14.75
N SER A 41 -7.84 -1.18 -13.67
CA SER A 41 -7.74 -2.45 -12.93
C SER A 41 -7.98 -3.65 -13.82
N GLY A 42 -7.25 -4.74 -13.60
CA GLY A 42 -7.34 -5.96 -14.38
C GLY A 42 -6.72 -5.86 -15.78
N CYS A 43 -6.08 -4.74 -16.16
CA CYS A 43 -5.25 -4.66 -17.36
C CYS A 43 -3.95 -5.44 -17.17
N ARG A 44 -4.05 -6.77 -17.16
CA ARG A 44 -2.96 -7.66 -16.77
C ARG A 44 -1.71 -7.54 -17.64
N ALA A 45 -1.85 -7.11 -18.89
CA ALA A 45 -0.74 -6.91 -19.84
C ALA A 45 -0.11 -5.51 -19.77
N LEU A 46 -0.62 -4.60 -18.94
CA LEU A 46 -0.15 -3.21 -18.88
C LEU A 46 1.25 -3.16 -18.29
N ALA A 47 2.24 -2.89 -19.15
CA ALA A 47 3.65 -2.82 -18.79
C ALA A 47 4.18 -1.38 -18.75
N SER A 48 3.54 -0.45 -19.47
CA SER A 48 3.95 0.95 -19.52
C SER A 48 2.76 1.88 -19.36
N LEU A 49 2.89 2.82 -18.43
CA LEU A 49 1.89 3.82 -18.13
C LEU A 49 2.55 5.20 -18.09
N ARG A 50 2.05 6.12 -18.92
CA ARG A 50 2.40 7.54 -18.84
C ARG A 50 1.14 8.34 -18.57
N LEU A 51 1.17 9.13 -17.50
CA LEU A 51 0.07 9.99 -17.10
C LEU A 51 0.53 11.45 -17.10
N GLU A 52 -0.15 12.29 -17.86
CA GLU A 52 -0.02 13.75 -17.86
C GLU A 52 -1.36 14.35 -17.45
N CYS A 53 -1.75 14.08 -16.20
CA CYS A 53 -3.06 14.42 -15.66
C CYS A 53 -2.93 15.22 -14.36
N PRO A 54 -2.70 16.54 -14.42
CA PRO A 54 -2.41 17.36 -13.23
C PRO A 54 -3.60 17.43 -12.24
N SER A 55 -4.83 17.21 -12.74
CA SER A 55 -6.06 17.22 -11.93
C SER A 55 -6.46 15.83 -11.41
N LEU A 56 -5.68 14.79 -11.72
CA LEU A 56 -5.99 13.42 -11.33
C LEU A 56 -5.94 13.29 -9.81
N SER A 57 -7.05 12.92 -9.19
CA SER A 57 -7.13 12.70 -7.75
C SER A 57 -7.04 11.23 -7.37
N GLU A 58 -7.47 10.33 -8.24
CA GLU A 58 -7.51 8.89 -7.95
C GLU A 58 -7.06 8.06 -9.16
N LEU A 59 -6.16 7.12 -8.90
CA LEU A 59 -5.66 6.16 -9.87
C LEU A 59 -5.74 4.75 -9.31
N THR A 60 -6.42 3.87 -10.02
CA THR A 60 -6.56 2.46 -9.66
C THR A 60 -5.98 1.57 -10.74
N LEU A 61 -4.98 0.76 -10.38
CA LEU A 61 -4.27 -0.19 -11.23
C LEU A 61 -4.30 -1.59 -10.61
N GLN A 62 -5.37 -1.94 -9.90
CA GLN A 62 -5.46 -3.22 -9.21
C GLN A 62 -5.27 -4.39 -10.17
N ASN A 63 -4.55 -5.43 -9.77
CA ASN A 63 -4.31 -6.63 -10.56
C ASN A 63 -3.65 -6.38 -11.94
N CYS A 64 -2.95 -5.25 -12.12
CA CYS A 64 -2.09 -4.99 -13.28
C CYS A 64 -0.76 -5.74 -13.12
N ARG A 65 -0.78 -7.03 -13.43
CA ARG A 65 0.33 -7.96 -13.11
C ARG A 65 1.65 -7.66 -13.83
N GLU A 66 1.62 -6.98 -14.97
CA GLU A 66 2.82 -6.65 -15.76
C GLU A 66 3.42 -5.28 -15.43
N ILE A 67 2.81 -4.50 -14.53
CA ILE A 67 3.29 -3.16 -14.21
C ILE A 67 4.61 -3.23 -13.41
N SER A 68 5.61 -2.47 -13.85
CA SER A 68 6.92 -2.39 -13.21
C SER A 68 7.06 -1.12 -12.37
N SER A 69 8.12 -1.06 -11.56
CA SER A 69 8.53 0.12 -10.79
C SER A 69 8.72 1.34 -11.69
N ASP A 70 9.37 1.16 -12.84
CA ASP A 70 9.63 2.23 -13.81
C ASP A 70 8.34 2.80 -14.40
N ALA A 71 7.31 1.98 -14.58
CA ALA A 71 6.03 2.43 -15.14
C ALA A 71 5.24 3.35 -14.20
N ILE A 72 5.56 3.37 -12.90
CA ILE A 72 4.84 4.14 -11.88
C ILE A 72 5.69 5.21 -11.18
N SER A 73 7.01 5.22 -11.41
CA SER A 73 7.97 6.13 -10.77
C SER A 73 7.70 7.62 -11.02
N ASP A 74 7.11 7.96 -12.16
CA ASP A 74 6.81 9.34 -12.55
C ASP A 74 5.44 9.84 -12.06
N ILE A 75 4.55 8.95 -11.61
CA ILE A 75 3.14 9.28 -11.31
C ILE A 75 3.03 10.36 -10.24
N GLY A 76 3.83 10.29 -9.17
CA GLY A 76 3.82 11.29 -8.10
C GLY A 76 4.28 12.68 -8.56
N ARG A 77 5.11 12.75 -9.61
CA ARG A 77 5.61 14.01 -10.19
C ARG A 77 4.63 14.61 -11.20
N THR A 78 3.98 13.78 -12.02
CA THR A 78 3.08 14.25 -13.09
C THR A 78 1.65 14.47 -12.63
N CYS A 79 1.15 13.69 -11.66
CA CYS A 79 -0.20 13.77 -11.14
C CYS A 79 -0.20 14.50 -9.79
N GLN A 80 0.03 15.82 -9.82
CA GLN A 80 0.26 16.63 -8.62
C GLN A 80 -0.95 16.73 -7.67
N ALA A 81 -2.16 16.42 -8.15
CA ALA A 81 -3.38 16.38 -7.34
C ALA A 81 -3.73 14.97 -6.81
N LEU A 82 -2.89 13.96 -7.05
CA LEU A 82 -3.20 12.56 -6.75
C LEU A 82 -3.29 12.31 -5.25
N ARG A 83 -4.49 11.97 -4.78
CA ARG A 83 -4.79 11.67 -3.38
C ARG A 83 -4.79 10.17 -3.09
N CYS A 84 -5.29 9.37 -4.02
CA CYS A 84 -5.37 7.92 -3.87
C CYS A 84 -4.64 7.21 -5.01
N LEU A 85 -3.71 6.33 -4.65
CA LEU A 85 -3.06 5.40 -5.57
C LEU A 85 -3.31 3.97 -5.08
N ASP A 86 -3.94 3.18 -5.93
CA ASP A 86 -4.24 1.78 -5.65
C ASP A 86 -3.51 0.86 -6.62
N LEU A 87 -2.58 0.07 -6.08
CA LEU A 87 -1.73 -0.89 -6.76
C LEU A 87 -1.96 -2.31 -6.24
N CYS A 88 -3.10 -2.60 -5.60
CA CYS A 88 -3.33 -3.93 -5.01
C CYS A 88 -3.20 -5.05 -6.05
N GLY A 89 -2.56 -6.16 -5.70
CA GLY A 89 -2.38 -7.31 -6.57
C GLY A 89 -1.41 -7.11 -7.74
N CYS A 90 -0.62 -6.02 -7.76
CA CYS A 90 0.45 -5.80 -8.74
C CYS A 90 1.67 -6.69 -8.43
N SER A 91 1.54 -7.99 -8.68
CA SER A 91 2.48 -9.02 -8.21
C SER A 91 3.89 -9.00 -8.84
N ARG A 92 4.15 -8.21 -9.88
CA ARG A 92 5.51 -7.98 -10.43
C ARG A 92 6.19 -6.74 -9.89
N LEU A 93 5.50 -5.93 -9.09
CA LEU A 93 6.08 -4.73 -8.50
C LEU A 93 7.13 -5.14 -7.45
N ALA A 94 8.41 -4.96 -7.78
CA ALA A 94 9.53 -5.35 -6.93
C ALA A 94 10.04 -4.21 -6.05
N ALA A 95 9.94 -2.97 -6.53
CA ALA A 95 10.30 -1.78 -5.80
C ALA A 95 9.28 -0.67 -6.04
N LEU A 96 9.07 0.23 -5.08
CA LEU A 96 8.31 1.45 -5.29
C LEU A 96 9.09 2.63 -4.73
N GLU A 97 9.45 3.56 -5.61
CA GLU A 97 9.94 4.88 -5.25
C GLU A 97 8.88 5.91 -5.65
N LEU A 98 8.28 6.57 -4.67
CA LEU A 98 7.17 7.50 -4.91
C LEU A 98 7.32 8.78 -4.11
N SER A 99 7.52 9.89 -4.83
CA SER A 99 7.50 11.24 -4.27
C SER A 99 6.22 11.95 -4.67
N SER A 100 5.37 12.29 -3.70
CA SER A 100 4.11 13.02 -3.93
C SER A 100 3.80 13.98 -2.78
N ARG A 101 3.31 15.18 -3.11
CA ARG A 101 2.94 16.19 -2.11
C ARG A 101 1.47 16.12 -1.69
N SER A 102 0.66 15.35 -2.41
CA SER A 102 -0.80 15.33 -2.26
C SER A 102 -1.38 13.95 -1.96
N LEU A 103 -0.57 12.89 -2.09
CA LEU A 103 -1.01 11.52 -1.84
C LEU A 103 -1.35 11.33 -0.37
N THR A 104 -2.62 10.98 -0.11
CA THR A 104 -3.14 10.71 1.23
C THR A 104 -3.33 9.23 1.49
N THR A 105 -3.56 8.43 0.44
CA THR A 105 -3.81 6.99 0.55
C THR A 105 -3.00 6.23 -0.49
N LEU A 106 -2.21 5.25 -0.03
CA LEU A 106 -1.47 4.31 -0.86
C LEU A 106 -1.86 2.87 -0.51
N ARG A 107 -2.37 2.13 -1.50
CA ARG A 107 -2.71 0.71 -1.36
C ARG A 107 -1.76 -0.15 -2.19
N LEU A 108 -1.12 -1.09 -1.53
CA LEU A 108 -0.15 -2.03 -2.09
C LEU A 108 -0.47 -3.48 -1.70
N SER A 109 -1.69 -3.75 -1.25
CA SER A 109 -2.04 -5.07 -0.72
C SER A 109 -1.88 -6.16 -1.80
N GLY A 110 -1.27 -7.29 -1.47
CA GLY A 110 -1.00 -8.37 -2.41
C GLY A 110 0.16 -8.11 -3.40
N CYS A 111 0.96 -7.06 -3.20
CA CYS A 111 2.23 -6.86 -3.92
C CYS A 111 3.33 -7.78 -3.36
N THR A 112 3.19 -9.09 -3.52
CA THR A 112 4.01 -10.13 -2.86
C THR A 112 5.51 -10.09 -3.22
N LYS A 113 5.87 -9.47 -4.34
CA LYS A 113 7.28 -9.30 -4.76
C LYS A 113 7.92 -7.98 -4.32
N LEU A 114 7.18 -7.11 -3.64
CA LEU A 114 7.69 -5.81 -3.20
C LEU A 114 8.78 -6.02 -2.14
N GLN A 115 10.02 -5.66 -2.48
CA GLN A 115 11.21 -5.78 -1.64
C GLN A 115 11.76 -4.44 -1.16
N HIS A 116 11.45 -3.36 -1.87
CA HIS A 116 11.93 -2.02 -1.55
C HIS A 116 10.79 -1.01 -1.63
N LEU A 117 10.66 -0.17 -0.60
CA LEU A 117 9.63 0.85 -0.53
C LEU A 117 10.24 2.17 -0.03
N VAL A 118 10.36 3.12 -0.94
CA VAL A 118 10.83 4.47 -0.65
C VAL A 118 9.68 5.44 -0.93
N LEU A 119 9.21 6.11 0.12
CA LEU A 119 8.12 7.07 0.02
C LEU A 119 8.63 8.45 0.44
N GLU A 120 8.40 9.45 -0.40
CA GLU A 120 8.55 10.87 -0.06
C GLU A 120 7.17 11.54 -0.13
N CYS A 121 6.27 11.09 0.75
CA CYS A 121 4.85 11.45 0.71
C CYS A 121 4.41 12.18 1.99
N ALA A 122 4.70 13.48 2.08
CA ALA A 122 4.45 14.28 3.28
C ALA A 122 2.97 14.38 3.72
N ALA A 123 2.05 14.15 2.77
CA ALA A 123 0.60 14.19 3.00
C ALA A 123 -0.02 12.81 3.28
N LEU A 124 0.78 11.73 3.30
CA LEU A 124 0.26 10.37 3.41
C LEU A 124 -0.38 10.14 4.78
N GLU A 125 -1.64 9.72 4.79
CA GLU A 125 -2.43 9.43 5.98
C GLU A 125 -2.70 7.94 6.16
N GLU A 126 -2.77 7.19 5.05
CA GLU A 126 -3.10 5.76 5.05
C GLU A 126 -2.16 4.97 4.14
N LEU A 127 -1.54 3.92 4.70
CA LEU A 127 -0.66 3.00 4.00
C LEU A 127 -1.09 1.55 4.26
N PHE A 128 -1.42 0.85 3.17
CA PHE A 128 -1.88 -0.54 3.22
C PHE A 128 -0.89 -1.46 2.51
N LEU A 129 -0.16 -2.27 3.28
CA LEU A 129 0.89 -3.18 2.83
C LEU A 129 0.53 -4.65 3.09
N ARG A 130 -0.77 -4.98 3.15
CA ARG A 130 -1.20 -6.35 3.45
C ARG A 130 -0.59 -7.35 2.47
N GLY A 131 0.06 -8.40 2.97
CA GLY A 131 0.69 -9.42 2.13
C GLY A 131 1.93 -8.95 1.36
N CYS A 132 2.49 -7.78 1.68
CA CYS A 132 3.79 -7.35 1.17
C CYS A 132 4.90 -8.03 1.97
N GLU A 133 5.33 -9.19 1.50
CA GLU A 133 6.28 -10.03 2.24
C GLU A 133 7.71 -9.51 2.25
N GLY A 134 8.13 -8.71 1.27
CA GLY A 134 9.52 -8.24 1.19
C GLY A 134 9.79 -6.92 1.91
N CYS A 135 8.78 -6.28 2.50
CA CYS A 135 8.99 -5.01 3.22
C CYS A 135 9.77 -5.24 4.51
N THR A 136 10.84 -4.48 4.68
CA THR A 136 11.72 -4.55 5.86
C THR A 136 11.39 -3.45 6.87
N GLN A 137 11.96 -3.56 8.08
CA GLN A 137 11.91 -2.49 9.07
C GLN A 137 12.54 -1.17 8.56
N GLU A 138 13.56 -1.25 7.70
CA GLU A 138 14.22 -0.07 7.13
C GLU A 138 13.28 0.68 6.19
N ASP A 139 12.57 -0.05 5.32
CA ASP A 139 11.55 0.52 4.43
C ASP A 139 10.44 1.21 5.23
N LEU A 140 9.94 0.56 6.29
CA LEU A 140 8.89 1.11 7.14
C LEU A 140 9.36 2.36 7.89
N ALA A 141 10.58 2.33 8.44
CA ALA A 141 11.16 3.47 9.14
C ALA A 141 11.33 4.69 8.20
N ALA A 142 11.82 4.46 6.97
CA ALA A 142 11.95 5.49 5.96
C ALA A 142 10.58 6.07 5.56
N ALA A 143 9.59 5.21 5.29
CA ALA A 143 8.24 5.62 4.95
C ALA A 143 7.58 6.47 6.06
N LEU A 144 7.76 6.08 7.32
CA LEU A 144 7.25 6.81 8.49
C LEU A 144 7.94 8.16 8.69
N ALA A 145 9.25 8.23 8.49
CA ALA A 145 10.02 9.47 8.59
C ALA A 145 9.56 10.50 7.53
N ALA A 146 9.23 10.04 6.33
CA ALA A 146 8.75 10.88 5.24
C ALA A 146 7.25 11.21 5.30
N SER A 147 6.47 10.50 6.13
CA SER A 147 5.01 10.59 6.18
C SER A 147 4.52 10.98 7.59
N PRO A 148 4.76 12.23 8.04
CA PRO A 148 4.46 12.67 9.41
C PRO A 148 2.96 12.73 9.75
N LEU A 149 2.09 12.61 8.74
CA LEU A 149 0.64 12.60 8.89
C LEU A 149 0.05 11.18 8.90
N LEU A 150 0.87 10.13 8.82
CA LEU A 150 0.39 8.75 8.73
C LEU A 150 -0.40 8.36 9.99
N ARG A 151 -1.67 8.02 9.79
CA ARG A 151 -2.64 7.66 10.84
C ARG A 151 -3.03 6.20 10.79
N ARG A 152 -3.00 5.57 9.62
CA ARG A 152 -3.37 4.16 9.44
C ARG A 152 -2.25 3.41 8.75
N LEU A 153 -1.83 2.32 9.37
CA LEU A 153 -0.83 1.40 8.84
C LEU A 153 -1.35 -0.03 8.95
N ASP A 154 -1.52 -0.69 7.81
CA ASP A 154 -1.92 -2.10 7.76
C ASP A 154 -0.76 -2.95 7.22
N LEU A 155 -0.19 -3.79 8.09
CA LEU A 155 0.89 -4.74 7.76
C LEU A 155 0.39 -6.19 7.87
N THR A 156 -0.92 -6.42 7.75
CA THR A 156 -1.50 -7.78 7.84
C THR A 156 -0.81 -8.73 6.85
N SER A 157 -0.48 -9.96 7.26
CA SER A 157 0.21 -10.96 6.43
C SER A 157 1.59 -10.56 5.91
N CYS A 158 2.29 -9.62 6.54
CA CYS A 158 3.71 -9.36 6.29
C CYS A 158 4.57 -10.46 6.95
N SER A 159 4.51 -11.67 6.39
CA SER A 159 5.02 -12.90 7.02
C SER A 159 6.53 -12.93 7.24
N LYS A 160 7.34 -12.14 6.51
CA LYS A 160 8.81 -12.09 6.67
C LYS A 160 9.30 -10.91 7.51
N LEU A 161 8.39 -10.07 8.02
CA LEU A 161 8.76 -8.97 8.90
C LEU A 161 9.18 -9.55 10.26
N THR A 162 10.47 -9.48 10.59
CA THR A 162 11.02 -10.03 11.85
C THR A 162 11.01 -9.04 12.99
N ASP A 163 11.24 -7.77 12.69
CA ASP A 163 11.35 -6.71 13.67
C ASP A 163 10.44 -5.56 13.25
N LEU A 164 9.71 -4.99 14.20
CA LEU A 164 8.91 -3.78 14.00
C LEU A 164 9.20 -2.80 15.13
N THR A 165 9.78 -1.66 14.78
CA THR A 165 10.02 -0.56 15.72
C THR A 165 9.34 0.70 15.23
N LEU A 166 8.33 1.14 15.95
CA LEU A 166 7.59 2.39 15.68
C LEU A 166 7.86 3.38 16.82
N GLN A 167 8.80 4.29 16.62
CA GLN A 167 9.15 5.32 17.60
C GLN A 167 8.56 6.67 17.20
N HIS A 168 7.79 7.28 18.09
CA HIS A 168 7.15 8.59 17.89
C HIS A 168 6.23 8.67 16.67
N ALA A 169 5.78 7.53 16.15
CA ALA A 169 4.87 7.49 15.04
C ALA A 169 3.50 8.03 15.46
N LYS A 170 2.87 8.82 14.58
CA LYS A 170 1.52 9.36 14.80
C LYS A 170 0.41 8.41 14.35
N VAL A 171 0.76 7.14 14.14
CA VAL A 171 -0.17 6.09 13.75
C VAL A 171 -1.23 5.93 14.85
N SER A 172 -2.48 6.05 14.45
CA SER A 172 -3.66 5.91 15.31
C SER A 172 -4.31 4.53 15.19
N ASP A 173 -4.11 3.86 14.05
CA ASP A 173 -4.64 2.54 13.70
C ASP A 173 -3.49 1.70 13.15
N LEU A 174 -3.13 0.63 13.87
CA LEU A 174 -2.07 -0.30 13.47
C LEU A 174 -2.63 -1.72 13.43
N ARG A 175 -2.45 -2.41 12.31
CA ARG A 175 -2.86 -3.81 12.12
C ARG A 175 -1.66 -4.69 11.80
N LEU A 176 -1.47 -5.75 12.59
CA LEU A 176 -0.36 -6.70 12.52
C LEU A 176 -0.83 -8.17 12.52
N PHE A 177 -1.99 -8.46 11.92
CA PHE A 177 -2.46 -9.85 11.81
C PHE A 177 -1.53 -10.69 10.93
N TRP A 178 -1.35 -11.97 11.25
CA TRP A 178 -0.62 -12.93 10.41
C TRP A 178 0.83 -12.56 10.08
N CYS A 179 1.48 -11.78 10.97
CA CYS A 179 2.91 -11.52 10.95
C CYS A 179 3.66 -12.61 11.73
N GLY A 180 3.64 -13.85 11.22
CA GLY A 180 4.14 -15.03 11.95
C GLY A 180 5.63 -15.03 12.30
N SER A 181 6.48 -14.31 11.54
CA SER A 181 7.93 -14.23 11.83
C SER A 181 8.33 -13.07 12.74
N LEU A 182 7.37 -12.29 13.23
CA LEU A 182 7.63 -11.10 14.02
C LEU A 182 8.18 -11.52 15.39
N GLN A 183 9.47 -11.30 15.65
CA GLN A 183 10.16 -11.68 16.89
C GLN A 183 10.32 -10.51 17.86
N ARG A 184 10.41 -9.27 17.35
CA ARG A 184 10.57 -8.08 18.19
C ARG A 184 9.66 -6.97 17.73
N THR A 185 8.79 -6.53 18.63
CA THR A 185 7.89 -5.41 18.36
C THR A 185 8.03 -4.39 19.46
N SER A 186 8.36 -3.15 19.10
CA SER A 186 8.51 -2.02 20.02
C SER A 186 7.66 -0.86 19.52
N LEU A 187 6.61 -0.53 20.28
CA LEU A 187 5.64 0.49 19.89
C LEU A 187 5.65 1.64 20.89
N THR A 188 6.14 2.80 20.44
CA THR A 188 6.05 4.09 21.14
C THR A 188 5.28 5.04 20.26
N CYS A 189 3.95 4.95 20.32
CA CYS A 189 3.02 5.64 19.42
C CYS A 189 2.00 6.42 20.27
N PRO A 190 2.25 7.70 20.59
CA PRO A 190 1.41 8.45 21.53
C PRO A 190 -0.01 8.71 21.00
N ALA A 191 -0.20 8.58 19.68
CA ALA A 191 -1.50 8.74 19.02
C ALA A 191 -2.26 7.42 18.81
N LEU A 192 -1.66 6.27 19.14
CA LEU A 192 -2.24 4.95 18.87
C LEU A 192 -3.54 4.78 19.65
N ARG A 193 -4.63 4.55 18.93
CA ARG A 193 -5.97 4.33 19.49
C ARG A 193 -6.44 2.89 19.29
N ARG A 194 -6.09 2.31 18.14
CA ARG A 194 -6.47 0.95 17.78
C ARG A 194 -5.24 0.16 17.41
N LEU A 195 -5.04 -0.94 18.11
CA LEU A 195 -4.00 -1.90 17.83
C LEU A 195 -4.64 -3.26 17.62
N THR A 196 -4.29 -3.90 16.51
CA THR A 196 -4.78 -5.23 16.20
C THR A 196 -3.61 -6.19 16.04
N LEU A 197 -3.57 -7.23 16.88
CA LEU A 197 -2.51 -8.23 16.95
C LEU A 197 -3.10 -9.63 16.80
N GLN A 198 -2.29 -10.55 16.28
CA GLN A 198 -2.57 -11.97 16.40
C GLN A 198 -2.15 -12.50 17.78
N ILE A 199 -2.99 -13.32 18.42
CA ILE A 199 -2.56 -14.16 19.54
C ILE A 199 -1.99 -15.45 18.93
N PRO A 200 -0.78 -15.90 19.31
CA PRO A 200 -0.34 -17.24 18.95
C PRO A 200 -1.33 -18.25 19.55
N ALA A 201 -1.95 -19.08 18.70
CA ALA A 201 -2.68 -20.24 19.20
C ALA A 201 -1.69 -21.07 20.03
N GLY A 202 -2.01 -21.28 21.31
CA GLY A 202 -1.25 -22.18 22.15
C GLY A 202 -1.48 -23.62 21.68
N THR A 203 -0.79 -24.04 20.62
CA THR A 203 -0.66 -25.45 20.28
C THR A 203 0.63 -25.93 20.93
N GLY A 204 0.46 -26.77 21.95
CA GLY A 204 1.48 -27.15 22.92
C GLY A 204 2.67 -27.95 22.40
N ASP A 205 2.90 -28.06 21.10
CA ASP A 205 4.00 -28.82 20.55
C ASP A 205 4.56 -28.14 19.28
N GLU A 206 5.89 -28.14 19.20
CA GLU A 206 6.76 -27.69 18.11
C GLU A 206 7.30 -26.23 18.15
N GLU A 207 8.56 -26.18 18.59
CA GLU A 207 9.56 -25.12 18.45
C GLU A 207 9.41 -24.28 17.18
N GLY A 208 8.89 -23.04 17.28
CA GLY A 208 9.03 -22.08 16.16
C GLY A 208 8.15 -20.84 16.20
N ALA A 209 6.96 -20.88 16.79
CA ALA A 209 6.05 -19.73 16.78
C ALA A 209 6.26 -18.81 18.00
N SER A 210 7.47 -18.26 18.15
CA SER A 210 7.69 -17.12 19.04
C SER A 210 7.15 -15.86 18.38
N VAL A 211 5.83 -15.65 18.42
CA VAL A 211 5.29 -14.31 18.19
C VAL A 211 5.89 -13.42 19.26
N GLY A 212 6.80 -12.56 18.83
CA GLY A 212 7.52 -11.60 19.63
C GLY A 212 6.54 -10.84 20.50
N VAL A 213 6.69 -10.99 21.81
CA VAL A 213 5.95 -10.21 22.80
C VAL A 213 6.01 -8.74 22.37
N ALA A 214 4.87 -8.18 21.98
CA ALA A 214 4.79 -6.77 21.63
C ALA A 214 5.09 -5.96 22.88
N ARG A 215 6.26 -5.31 22.90
CA ARG A 215 6.63 -4.37 23.94
C ARG A 215 5.92 -3.07 23.63
N LEU A 216 4.78 -2.89 24.28
CA LEU A 216 4.09 -1.60 24.33
C LEU A 216 4.92 -0.67 25.22
N GLY A 217 5.48 0.37 24.62
CA GLY A 217 6.09 1.49 25.32
C GLY A 217 5.01 2.50 25.73
N ASP A 218 5.22 3.77 25.37
CA ASP A 218 4.24 4.83 25.63
C ASP A 218 3.13 4.83 24.57
N VAL A 219 1.98 4.22 24.92
CA VAL A 219 0.74 4.17 24.11
C VAL A 219 -0.47 4.63 24.94
N PRO A 220 -0.47 5.86 25.48
CA PRO A 220 -1.42 6.31 26.51
C PRO A 220 -2.84 6.51 26.00
N ARG A 221 -3.04 6.49 24.68
CA ARG A 221 -4.35 6.69 24.02
C ARG A 221 -4.97 5.40 23.48
N LEU A 222 -4.35 4.24 23.75
CA LEU A 222 -4.85 2.96 23.25
C LEU A 222 -6.23 2.69 23.85
N ALA A 223 -7.24 2.67 22.99
CA ALA A 223 -8.64 2.51 23.37
C ALA A 223 -9.18 1.14 22.94
N GLU A 224 -8.71 0.60 21.83
CA GLU A 224 -9.12 -0.70 21.30
C GLU A 224 -7.87 -1.57 21.06
N LEU A 225 -7.82 -2.71 21.73
CA LEU A 225 -6.85 -3.76 21.49
C LEU A 225 -7.62 -4.98 20.98
N HIS A 226 -7.55 -5.23 19.68
CA HIS A 226 -8.15 -6.42 19.08
C HIS A 226 -7.11 -7.52 19.01
N LEU A 227 -7.47 -8.64 19.62
CA LEU A 227 -6.72 -9.86 19.59
C LEU A 227 -7.60 -10.89 18.86
N ALA A 228 -7.21 -11.36 17.68
CA ALA A 228 -7.97 -12.40 16.99
C ALA A 228 -7.23 -13.73 16.96
N ASP A 229 -8.02 -14.79 17.10
CA ASP A 229 -7.62 -16.18 16.91
C ASP A 229 -7.62 -16.55 15.42
N ILE A 230 -6.97 -17.68 15.10
CA ILE A 230 -6.61 -18.16 13.75
C ILE A 230 -7.83 -18.70 12.98
N GLU A 231 -8.93 -17.97 12.89
CA GLU A 231 -9.93 -18.30 11.86
C GLU A 231 -9.38 -17.82 10.51
N ALA A 232 -8.95 -18.79 9.70
CA ALA A 232 -8.34 -18.60 8.40
C ALA A 232 -9.25 -17.75 7.50
N MET A 233 -8.87 -16.50 7.21
CA MET A 233 -9.42 -15.82 6.02
C MET A 233 -8.72 -16.42 4.80
N ASP A 234 -9.53 -16.78 3.81
CA ASP A 234 -9.04 -17.34 2.55
C ASP A 234 -8.21 -16.31 1.78
N ALA A 235 -7.29 -16.81 0.95
CA ALA A 235 -6.45 -16.01 0.05
C ALA A 235 -7.26 -15.11 -0.93
N GLU A 236 -8.58 -15.27 -1.00
CA GLU A 236 -9.49 -14.45 -1.81
C GLU A 236 -9.92 -13.13 -1.13
N ASP A 237 -9.77 -12.99 0.20
CA ASP A 237 -10.07 -11.73 0.94
C ASP A 237 -8.95 -10.67 0.85
N PHE A 238 -7.97 -10.90 -0.04
CA PHE A 238 -6.86 -10.00 -0.32
C PHE A 238 -7.11 -9.09 -1.53
N ALA A 239 -8.27 -9.22 -2.18
CA ALA A 239 -8.66 -8.50 -3.39
C ALA A 239 -9.33 -7.15 -3.11
#